data_AF-A0A7G1L0V1-F1
#
_entry.id   AF-A0A7G1L0V1-F1
#
_cell.length_a   1.000
_cell.length_b   1.000
_cell.length_c   1.000
_cell.angle_alpha   90.00
_cell.angle_beta   90.00
_cell.angle_gamma   90.00
#
_symmetry.space_group_name_H-M   'P 1'
#
loop_
_entity.id
_entity.type
_entity.pdbx_description
1 polymer ?
#
loop_
_entity_poly.entity_id
_entity_poly.type
_entity_poly.pdbx_seq_one_letter_code
_entity_poly.pdbx_strand_id
1 'polypeptide(L)'
;MLRADVDQLNKLVTTLDDIAAQIDNINVRATGDQLGAALPGCALGAVCAQVGEFTEGAWLRVAERIRTLSGLVNMSTHVFSTTDEQFGQILDSMNFHGRGQH
;
A
#
# COMPACT_ATOMS: atom_id res chain seq x y z
N MET A 1 2.24 7.58 23.25
CA MET A 1 2.09 6.10 23.13
C MET A 1 3.21 5.44 23.91
N LEU A 2 3.02 4.20 24.39
CA LEU A 2 4.14 3.42 24.90
C LEU A 2 4.99 2.92 23.74
N ARG A 3 6.28 2.67 23.95
CA ARG A 3 7.18 2.10 22.93
C ARG A 3 6.68 0.77 22.38
N ALA A 4 6.06 -0.04 23.24
CA ALA A 4 5.40 -1.28 22.84
C ALA A 4 4.27 -1.04 21.81
N ASP A 5 3.51 0.05 21.93
CA ASP A 5 2.46 0.39 20.98
C ASP A 5 3.06 0.76 19.62
N VAL A 6 4.15 1.53 19.61
CA VAL A 6 4.88 1.94 18.39
C VAL A 6 5.43 0.70 17.67
N ASP A 7 6.00 -0.24 18.42
CA ASP A 7 6.51 -1.49 17.86
C ASP A 7 5.40 -2.35 17.23
N GLN A 8 4.20 -2.37 17.81
CA GLN A 8 3.05 -3.09 17.24
C GLN A 8 2.51 -2.41 15.97
N LEU A 9 2.47 -1.07 15.94
CA LEU A 9 2.08 -0.36 14.73
C LEU A 9 3.08 -0.55 13.58
N ASN A 10 4.38 -0.58 13.88
CA ASN A 10 5.40 -0.89 12.87
C ASN A 10 5.23 -2.31 12.30
N LYS A 11 4.94 -3.31 13.14
CA LYS A 11 4.63 -4.68 12.67
C LYS A 11 3.38 -4.72 11.79
N LEU A 12 2.36 -3.93 12.14
CA LEU A 12 1.15 -3.81 11.34
C LEU A 12 1.46 -3.22 9.96
N VAL A 13 2.27 -2.15 9.89
CA VAL A 13 2.74 -1.56 8.61
C VAL A 13 3.43 -2.60 7.75
N THR A 14 4.42 -3.34 8.30
CA THR A 14 5.10 -4.41 7.56
C THR A 14 4.14 -5.47 7.04
N THR A 15 3.17 -5.89 7.87
CA THR A 15 2.18 -6.89 7.46
C THR A 15 1.29 -6.40 6.32
N LEU A 16 0.87 -5.13 6.37
CA LEU A 16 0.04 -4.53 5.31
C LEU A 16 0.82 -4.42 4.00
N ASP A 17 2.10 -4.03 4.06
CA ASP A 17 2.96 -3.94 2.89
C ASP A 17 3.19 -5.32 2.25
N ASP A 18 3.42 -6.35 3.07
CA ASP A 18 3.57 -7.74 2.61
C ASP A 18 2.30 -8.26 1.92
N ILE A 19 1.12 -7.96 2.48
CA ILE A 19 -0.16 -8.35 1.86
C ILE A 19 -0.35 -7.64 0.52
N ALA A 20 -0.05 -6.34 0.44
CA ALA A 20 -0.15 -5.61 -0.82
C ALA A 20 0.78 -6.20 -1.89
N ALA A 21 2.01 -6.58 -1.53
CA ALA A 21 2.95 -7.23 -2.43
C ALA A 21 2.48 -8.64 -2.87
N GLN A 22 1.88 -9.42 -1.97
CA GLN A 22 1.30 -10.72 -2.32
C GLN A 22 0.13 -10.59 -3.30
N ILE A 23 -0.71 -9.57 -3.13
CA ILE A 23 -1.83 -9.29 -4.04
C ILE A 23 -1.35 -8.90 -5.43
N ASP A 24 -0.31 -8.07 -5.53
CA ASP A 24 0.29 -7.71 -6.84
C ASP A 24 0.84 -8.93 -7.61
N ASN A 25 1.20 -10.01 -6.89
CA ASN A 25 1.68 -11.25 -7.52
C ASN A 25 0.53 -12.15 -8.02
N ILE A 26 -0.74 -11.80 -7.79
CA ILE A 26 -1.89 -12.56 -8.29
C ILE A 26 -2.02 -12.33 -9.80
N ASN A 27 -1.59 -13.32 -10.58
CA ASN A 27 -1.63 -13.28 -12.04
C ASN A 27 -2.78 -14.14 -12.58
N VAL A 28 -3.99 -13.58 -12.59
CA VAL A 28 -5.19 -14.27 -13.11
C VAL A 28 -5.24 -14.17 -14.63
N ARG A 29 -4.78 -13.04 -15.21
CA ARG A 29 -4.80 -12.83 -16.66
C ARG A 29 -4.04 -13.90 -17.43
N ALA A 30 -2.87 -14.32 -16.93
CA ALA A 30 -2.10 -15.39 -17.58
C ALA A 30 -2.90 -16.71 -17.72
N THR A 31 -3.75 -17.02 -16.74
CA THR A 31 -4.61 -18.22 -16.82
C THR A 31 -5.76 -18.03 -17.81
N GLY A 32 -6.35 -16.83 -17.86
CA GLY A 32 -7.39 -16.48 -18.83
C GLY A 32 -6.89 -16.53 -20.28
N ASP A 33 -5.68 -16.05 -20.53
CA ASP A 33 -5.06 -16.05 -21.86
C ASP A 33 -4.77 -17.47 -22.38
N GLN A 34 -4.38 -18.39 -21.48
CA GLN A 34 -4.19 -19.81 -21.82
C GLN A 34 -5.49 -20.49 -22.27
N LEU A 35 -6.62 -20.16 -21.65
CA LEU A 35 -7.95 -20.65 -22.04
C LEU A 35 -8.35 -20.16 -23.44
N GLY A 36 -8.01 -18.92 -23.78
CA GLY A 36 -8.21 -18.37 -25.12
C GLY A 36 -7.46 -19.17 -26.19
N ALA A 37 -6.20 -19.53 -25.93
CA ALA A 37 -5.38 -20.35 -26.83
C ALA A 37 -5.90 -21.80 -26.94
N ALA A 38 -6.47 -22.35 -25.87
CA ALA A 38 -6.99 -23.71 -25.85
C ALA A 38 -8.34 -23.88 -26.57
N LEU A 39 -9.08 -22.78 -26.80
CA LEU A 39 -10.44 -22.79 -27.36
C LEU A 39 -10.56 -21.91 -28.63
N PRO A 40 -9.83 -22.21 -29.71
CA PRO A 40 -9.86 -21.41 -30.93
C PRO A 40 -11.26 -21.40 -31.56
N GLY A 41 -11.76 -20.20 -31.88
CA GLY A 41 -13.09 -19.99 -32.45
C GLY A 41 -14.24 -20.02 -31.44
N CYS A 42 -13.97 -20.28 -30.16
CA CYS A 42 -14.98 -20.22 -29.10
C CYS A 42 -14.99 -18.82 -28.45
N ALA A 43 -16.18 -18.23 -28.32
CA ALA A 43 -16.35 -16.93 -27.65
C ALA A 43 -15.95 -16.98 -26.16
N LEU A 44 -15.96 -18.15 -25.52
CA LEU A 44 -15.56 -18.32 -24.11
C LEU A 44 -14.13 -17.88 -23.84
N GLY A 45 -13.20 -18.07 -24.79
CA GLY A 45 -11.80 -17.67 -24.61
C GLY A 45 -11.64 -16.17 -24.35
N ALA A 46 -12.32 -15.35 -25.16
CA ALA A 46 -12.33 -13.90 -24.99
C ALA A 46 -13.01 -13.47 -23.69
N VAL A 47 -14.09 -14.16 -23.28
CA VAL A 47 -14.76 -13.90 -22.01
C VAL A 47 -13.85 -14.23 -20.82
N CYS A 48 -13.13 -15.34 -20.85
CA CYS A 48 -12.19 -15.72 -19.80
C CYS A 48 -11.02 -14.74 -19.66
N ALA A 49 -10.46 -14.26 -20.78
CA ALA A 49 -9.43 -13.22 -20.76
C ALA A 49 -9.94 -11.92 -20.12
N GLN A 50 -11.14 -11.48 -20.50
CA GLN A 50 -11.77 -10.28 -19.95
C GLN A 50 -12.09 -10.41 -18.45
N VAL A 51 -12.60 -11.56 -18.02
CA VAL A 51 -12.84 -11.84 -16.59
C VAL A 51 -11.52 -11.85 -15.81
N GLY A 52 -10.45 -12.40 -16.38
CA GLY A 52 -9.12 -12.37 -15.78
C GLY A 52 -8.61 -10.95 -15.55
N GLU A 53 -8.73 -10.09 -16.57
CA GLU A 53 -8.39 -8.67 -16.48
C GLU A 53 -9.19 -7.94 -15.39
N PHE A 54 -10.51 -8.12 -15.36
CA PHE A 54 -11.35 -7.47 -14.33
C PHE A 54 -11.03 -7.94 -12.91
N THR A 55 -10.74 -9.23 -12.75
CA THR A 55 -10.40 -9.83 -11.45
C THR A 55 -9.06 -9.29 -10.95
N GLU A 56 -8.04 -9.23 -11.82
CA GLU A 56 -6.73 -8.69 -11.50
C GLU A 56 -6.82 -7.19 -11.17
N GLY A 57 -7.58 -6.41 -11.96
CA GLY A 57 -7.84 -4.99 -11.66
C GLY A 57 -8.62 -4.76 -10.35
N ALA A 58 -9.45 -5.71 -9.91
CA ALA A 58 -10.09 -5.63 -8.59
C ALA A 58 -9.07 -5.86 -7.47
N TRP A 59 -8.18 -6.83 -7.62
CA TRP A 59 -7.10 -7.10 -6.66
C TRP A 59 -6.12 -5.93 -6.53
N LEU A 60 -5.72 -5.31 -7.64
CA LEU A 60 -4.86 -4.11 -7.61
C LEU A 60 -5.49 -2.96 -6.80
N ARG A 61 -6.80 -2.74 -6.94
CA ARG A 61 -7.52 -1.74 -6.13
C ARG A 61 -7.55 -2.08 -4.64
N VAL A 62 -7.56 -3.36 -4.29
CA VAL A 62 -7.42 -3.79 -2.88
C VAL A 62 -6.01 -3.52 -2.38
N ALA A 63 -4.98 -3.86 -3.16
CA ALA A 63 -3.59 -3.57 -2.81
C ALA A 63 -3.35 -2.07 -2.57
N GLU A 64 -3.90 -1.20 -3.42
CA GLU A 64 -3.80 0.26 -3.28
C GLU A 64 -4.45 0.77 -1.98
N ARG A 65 -5.62 0.23 -1.61
CA ARG A 65 -6.28 0.57 -0.33
C ARG A 65 -5.46 0.12 0.87
N ILE A 66 -4.85 -1.05 0.80
CA ILE A 66 -3.98 -1.58 1.86
C ILE A 66 -2.73 -0.70 2.01
N ARG A 67 -2.10 -0.28 0.91
CA ARG A 67 -0.98 0.69 0.95
C ARG A 67 -1.38 2.02 1.55
N THR A 68 -2.57 2.52 1.19
CA THR A 68 -3.10 3.76 1.76
C THR A 68 -3.28 3.63 3.28
N LEU A 69 -3.83 2.52 3.74
CA LEU A 69 -3.97 2.22 5.17
C LEU A 69 -2.60 2.13 5.86
N SER A 70 -1.65 1.42 5.26
CA SER A 70 -0.26 1.31 5.75
C SER A 70 0.37 2.69 5.92
N GLY A 71 0.25 3.57 4.93
CA GLY A 71 0.74 4.95 5.00
C GLY A 71 0.10 5.77 6.14
N LEU A 72 -1.20 5.64 6.36
CA LEU A 72 -1.91 6.32 7.46
C LEU A 72 -1.45 5.83 8.84
N VAL A 73 -1.24 4.52 8.99
CA VAL A 73 -0.72 3.92 10.22
C VAL A 73 0.71 4.37 10.47
N ASN A 74 1.56 4.38 9.44
CA ASN A 74 2.95 4.83 9.55
C ASN A 74 3.03 6.31 9.93
N MET A 75 2.22 7.17 9.30
CA MET A 75 2.17 8.61 9.62
C MET A 75 1.73 8.83 11.08
N SER A 76 0.69 8.12 11.53
CA SER A 76 0.20 8.20 12.91
C SER A 76 1.27 7.74 13.90
N THR A 77 1.98 6.66 13.58
CA THR A 77 3.09 6.14 14.38
C THR A 77 4.20 7.18 14.52
N HIS A 78 4.63 7.79 13.41
CA HIS A 78 5.62 8.87 13.42
C HIS A 78 5.18 10.06 14.26
N VAL A 79 3.93 10.53 14.13
CA VAL A 79 3.41 11.65 14.92
C VAL A 79 3.42 11.32 16.42
N PHE A 80 3.04 10.10 16.81
CA PHE A 80 2.99 9.69 18.22
C PHE A 80 4.35 9.24 18.79
N SER A 81 5.33 8.93 17.93
CA SER A 81 6.69 8.52 18.32
C SER A 81 7.71 9.66 18.22
N THR A 82 7.32 10.82 17.67
CA THR A 82 8.21 11.98 17.56
C THR A 82 8.59 12.46 18.96
N THR A 83 9.88 12.42 19.27
CA THR A 83 10.41 13.04 20.50
C THR A 83 10.50 14.55 20.35
N ASP A 84 10.57 15.30 21.45
CA ASP A 84 10.72 16.77 21.40
C ASP A 84 11.96 17.21 20.59
N GLU A 85 13.04 16.43 20.62
CA GLU A 85 14.27 16.67 19.83
C GLU A 85 14.03 16.46 18.32
N GLN A 86 13.29 15.41 17.95
CA GLN A 86 12.91 15.17 16.56
C GLN A 86 11.91 16.22 16.08
N PHE A 87 11.00 16.66 16.94
CA PHE A 87 10.09 17.77 16.66
C PHE A 87 10.87 19.07 16.42
N GLY A 88 11.89 19.35 17.23
CA GLY A 88 12.81 20.47 17.04
C GLY A 88 13.52 20.42 15.69
N GLN A 89 14.05 19.26 15.30
CA GLN A 89 14.69 19.07 13.99
C GLN A 89 13.72 19.23 12.81
N ILE A 90 12.47 18.78 12.96
CA ILE A 90 11.42 18.96 11.95
C ILE A 90 11.06 20.45 11.83
N LEU A 91 10.89 21.16 12.95
CA LEU A 91 10.65 22.61 12.97
C LEU A 91 11.81 23.40 12.33
N ASP A 92 13.04 23.05 12.63
CA ASP A 92 14.24 23.65 12.04
C ASP A 92 14.31 23.36 10.52
N SER A 93 13.97 22.14 10.10
CA SER A 93 13.93 21.76 8.68
C SER A 93 12.83 22.46 7.88
N MET A 94 11.74 22.86 8.53
CA MET A 94 10.65 23.65 7.94
C MET A 94 11.00 25.15 7.82
N ASN A 95 12.21 25.55 8.25
CA ASN A 95 12.73 26.92 8.17
C ASN A 95 11.79 27.94 8.85
N PHE A 96 11.12 27.51 9.92
CA PHE A 96 10.31 28.37 10.79
C PHE A 96 11.23 29.24 11.67
N HIS A 97 12.02 30.11 11.04
CA HIS A 97 12.61 31.23 11.76
C HIS A 97 11.46 32.17 12.12
N GLY A 98 10.97 32.09 13.36
CA GLY A 98 10.14 33.14 13.91
C GLY A 98 10.87 34.46 13.66
N ARG A 99 10.31 35.32 12.81
CA ARG A 99 10.75 36.72 12.71
C ARG A 99 10.41 37.39 14.04
N GLY A 100 11.28 37.18 15.02
CA GLY A 100 11.14 37.64 16.38
C GLY A 100 12.50 38.06 16.91
N GLN A 101 12.83 39.34 16.63
CA GLN A 101 13.79 40.22 17.32
C GLN A 101 15.29 39.91 17.02
N HIS A 102 16.12 40.85 16.55
CA HIS A 102 16.20 42.29 16.79
C HIS A 102 16.41 43.13 15.53
#